data_AF-A0A3M1L734-F1
#
_entry.id   AF-A0A3M1L734-F1
#
_cell.length_a   1.000
_cell.length_b   1.000
_cell.length_c   1.000
_cell.angle_alpha   90.00
_cell.angle_beta   90.00
_cell.angle_gamma   90.00
#
_symmetry.space_group_name_H-M   'P 1'
#
loop_
_entity.id
_entity.type
_entity.pdbx_description
1 polymer ?
#
loop_
_entity_poly.entity_id
_entity_poly.type
_entity_poly.pdbx_seq_one_letter_code
_entity_poly.pdbx_strand_id
1 'polypeptide(L)'
;MAPTNPESPHRSLPMHATRWTALLTWREGGLIRYNAVWQNVAAFFYVGLAQGRTDLGYVADLVLFLLFSLAGTAYGYLVNDFADVELDRRAGKPNVFHGTSRRWAAGVVALVFGLMLLGGLPFLRRPAFLPLWLLW
;
A
#
# COMPACT_ATOMS: atom_id res chain seq x y z
N MET A 1 28.10 -40.14 26.80
CA MET A 1 28.01 -39.23 25.63
C MET A 1 26.53 -39.00 25.36
N ALA A 2 25.99 -37.88 25.79
CA ALA A 2 24.61 -37.47 25.50
C ALA A 2 24.63 -36.48 24.32
N PRO A 3 23.69 -36.55 23.36
CA PRO A 3 23.65 -35.57 22.29
C PRO A 3 23.08 -34.25 22.81
N THR A 4 23.89 -33.20 22.76
CA THR A 4 23.50 -31.80 22.95
C THR A 4 22.59 -31.38 21.81
N ASN A 5 21.32 -31.11 22.12
CA ASN A 5 20.37 -30.47 21.22
C ASN A 5 20.72 -28.97 21.16
N PRO A 6 21.10 -28.38 20.01
CA PRO A 6 21.30 -26.94 19.96
C PRO A 6 19.93 -26.28 19.97
N GLU A 7 19.64 -25.59 21.07
CA GLU A 7 18.49 -24.68 21.17
C GLU A 7 18.45 -23.77 19.94
N SER A 8 17.36 -23.89 19.18
CA SER A 8 17.04 -22.95 18.12
C SER A 8 16.87 -21.56 18.74
N PRO A 9 17.49 -20.51 18.19
CA PRO A 9 17.23 -19.17 18.67
C PRO A 9 15.85 -18.77 18.14
N HIS A 10 14.82 -19.00 18.96
CA HIS A 10 13.57 -18.26 18.85
C HIS A 10 13.92 -16.78 19.01
N ARG A 11 14.19 -16.11 17.88
CA ARG A 11 14.19 -14.66 17.77
C ARG A 11 12.78 -14.19 18.11
N SER A 12 12.53 -13.95 19.39
CA SER A 12 11.41 -13.17 19.86
C SER A 12 11.55 -11.76 19.29
N LEU A 13 10.92 -11.52 18.15
CA LEU A 13 10.84 -10.18 17.57
C LEU A 13 10.07 -9.26 18.55
N PRO A 14 10.57 -8.05 18.81
CA PRO A 14 9.98 -7.15 19.79
C PRO A 14 8.53 -6.79 19.43
N MET A 15 7.64 -6.98 20.41
CA MET A 15 6.17 -7.00 20.32
C MET A 15 5.47 -5.73 19.79
N HIS A 16 6.19 -4.63 19.59
CA HIS A 16 5.63 -3.37 19.05
C HIS A 16 6.04 -3.09 17.61
N ALA A 17 7.10 -3.73 17.11
CA ALA A 17 7.49 -3.66 15.70
C ALA A 17 6.56 -4.48 14.80
N THR A 18 5.71 -5.33 15.36
CA THR A 18 5.08 -6.46 14.65
C THR A 18 3.88 -6.09 13.77
N ARG A 19 3.09 -5.06 14.11
CA ARG A 19 1.85 -4.74 13.37
C ARG A 19 2.09 -3.86 12.14
N TRP A 20 2.90 -2.83 12.29
CA TRP A 20 3.24 -1.92 11.19
C TRP A 20 4.17 -2.59 10.18
N THR A 21 5.13 -3.39 10.63
CA THR A 21 5.97 -4.16 9.70
C THR A 21 5.13 -5.19 8.94
N ALA A 22 4.22 -5.91 9.60
CA ALA A 22 3.31 -6.83 8.91
C ALA A 22 2.45 -6.14 7.83
N LEU A 23 1.96 -4.92 8.09
CA LEU A 23 1.28 -4.09 7.09
C LEU A 23 2.20 -3.71 5.93
N LEU A 24 3.41 -3.24 6.22
CA LEU A 24 4.38 -2.79 5.22
C LEU A 24 4.97 -3.94 4.39
N THR A 25 5.05 -5.14 4.94
CA THR A 25 5.55 -6.35 4.28
C THR A 25 4.43 -7.26 3.78
N TRP A 26 3.16 -6.85 3.91
CA TRP A 26 2.00 -7.65 3.53
C TRP A 26 2.08 -8.06 2.04
N ARG A 27 1.76 -9.33 1.74
CA ARG A 27 1.96 -9.98 0.43
C ARG A 27 3.39 -9.90 -0.11
N GLU A 28 4.40 -10.15 0.73
CA GLU A 28 5.82 -10.09 0.35
C GLU A 28 6.24 -8.75 -0.29
N GLY A 29 5.66 -7.66 0.20
CA GLY A 29 5.85 -6.34 -0.40
C GLY A 29 5.18 -6.22 -1.76
N GLY A 30 4.08 -6.95 -2.04
CA GLY A 30 3.31 -6.83 -3.29
C GLY A 30 2.86 -5.41 -3.61
N LEU A 31 2.70 -4.56 -2.58
CA LEU A 31 2.49 -3.12 -2.72
C LEU A 31 3.67 -2.36 -3.36
N ILE A 32 4.88 -2.91 -3.30
CA ILE A 32 6.13 -2.39 -3.88
C ILE A 32 6.53 -3.22 -5.11
N ARG A 33 6.38 -4.55 -5.06
CA ARG A 33 6.78 -5.53 -6.07
C ARG A 33 5.82 -5.60 -7.27
N TYR A 34 4.53 -5.37 -7.03
CA TYR A 34 3.44 -5.39 -8.03
C TYR A 34 2.73 -4.04 -8.12
N ASN A 35 3.44 -2.95 -7.85
CA ASN A 35 2.84 -1.64 -8.02
C ASN A 35 2.97 -1.18 -9.47
N ALA A 36 1.83 -0.87 -10.08
CA ALA A 36 1.74 -0.09 -11.31
C ALA A 36 2.61 1.18 -11.23
N VAL A 37 2.85 1.74 -10.04
CA VAL A 37 3.77 2.86 -9.78
C VAL A 37 5.10 2.67 -10.52
N TRP A 38 5.84 1.59 -10.29
CA TRP A 38 7.18 1.42 -10.89
C TRP A 38 7.14 1.10 -12.38
N GLN A 39 6.13 0.34 -12.82
CA GLN A 39 5.94 0.01 -14.23
C GLN A 39 5.63 1.26 -15.06
N ASN A 40 4.98 2.26 -14.47
CA ASN A 40 4.57 3.47 -15.18
C ASN A 40 5.57 4.65 -15.02
N VAL A 41 6.58 4.56 -14.13
CA VAL A 41 7.58 5.63 -13.95
C VAL A 41 8.23 6.02 -15.28
N ALA A 42 8.68 5.04 -16.08
CA ALA A 42 9.32 5.32 -17.36
C ALA A 42 8.37 6.02 -18.35
N ALA A 43 7.11 5.61 -18.38
CA ALA A 43 6.08 6.24 -19.22
C ALA A 43 5.83 7.69 -18.80
N PHE A 44 5.75 7.97 -17.49
CA PHE A 44 5.61 9.33 -17.00
C PHE A 44 6.82 10.20 -17.40
N PHE A 45 8.05 9.75 -17.16
CA PHE A 45 9.23 10.49 -17.59
C PHE A 45 9.25 10.75 -19.10
N TYR A 46 8.87 9.77 -19.92
CA TYR A 46 8.73 9.96 -21.36
C TYR A 46 7.71 11.04 -21.72
N VAL A 47 6.54 11.05 -21.07
CA VAL A 47 5.52 12.09 -21.26
C VAL A 47 6.05 13.47 -20.86
N GLY A 48 6.77 13.58 -19.73
CA GLY A 48 7.42 14.81 -19.31
C GLY A 48 8.41 15.33 -20.35
N LEU A 49 9.29 14.45 -20.86
CA LEU A 49 10.23 14.77 -21.92
C LEU A 49 9.54 15.21 -23.22
N ALA A 50 8.53 14.46 -23.66
CA ALA A 50 7.76 14.76 -24.88
C ALA A 50 7.01 16.09 -24.80
N GLN A 51 6.62 16.52 -23.59
CA GLN A 51 5.97 17.81 -23.33
C GLN A 51 6.96 18.94 -22.98
N GLY A 52 8.27 18.67 -22.97
CA GLY A 52 9.29 19.64 -22.57
C GLY A 52 9.26 20.04 -21.10
N ARG A 53 8.59 19.23 -20.25
CA ARG A 53 8.35 19.48 -18.83
C ARG A 53 9.40 18.73 -18.00
N THR A 54 10.50 19.40 -17.72
CA THR A 54 11.62 18.86 -16.89
C THR A 54 11.83 19.66 -15.61
N ASP A 55 10.91 20.57 -15.30
CA ASP A 55 10.97 21.42 -14.11
C ASP A 55 10.65 20.65 -12.82
N LEU A 56 11.08 21.20 -11.69
CA LEU A 56 10.83 20.62 -10.37
C LEU A 56 9.33 20.51 -10.03
N GLY A 57 8.48 21.36 -10.62
CA GLY A 57 7.03 21.27 -10.46
C GLY A 57 6.47 20.00 -11.07
N TYR A 58 6.94 19.63 -12.28
CA TYR A 58 6.59 18.35 -12.90
C TYR A 58 7.05 17.15 -12.06
N VAL A 59 8.27 17.19 -11.52
CA VAL A 59 8.78 16.12 -10.66
C VAL A 59 7.96 16.01 -9.37
N ALA A 60 7.57 17.13 -8.76
CA ALA A 60 6.72 17.14 -7.58
C ALA A 60 5.33 16.57 -7.86
N ASP A 61 4.70 16.97 -8.98
CA ASP A 61 3.41 16.42 -9.44
C ASP A 61 3.51 14.90 -9.66
N LEU A 62 4.60 14.43 -10.29
CA LEU A 62 4.83 13.01 -10.51
C LEU A 62 4.98 12.24 -9.18
N VAL A 63 5.84 12.70 -8.28
CA VAL A 63 6.03 12.06 -6.97
C VAL A 63 4.71 12.00 -6.20
N LEU A 64 3.94 13.08 -6.20
CA LEU A 64 2.65 13.11 -5.53
C LEU A 64 1.65 12.15 -6.17
N PHE A 65 1.62 12.06 -7.49
CA PHE A 65 0.76 11.11 -8.21
C PHE A 65 1.13 9.66 -7.88
N LEU A 66 2.42 9.34 -7.80
CA LEU A 66 2.88 8.00 -7.42
C LEU A 66 2.51 7.66 -5.97
N LEU A 67 2.60 8.62 -5.04
CA LEU A 67 2.15 8.43 -3.66
C LEU A 67 0.63 8.23 -3.58
N PHE A 68 -0.14 9.01 -4.34
CA PHE A 68 -1.59 8.84 -4.50
C PHE A 68 -1.93 7.43 -5.01
N SER A 69 -1.27 6.99 -6.09
CA SER A 69 -1.48 5.66 -6.68
C SER A 69 -1.10 4.53 -5.72
N LEU A 70 0.03 4.68 -5.01
CA LEU A 70 0.44 3.73 -3.97
C LEU A 70 -0.61 3.61 -2.86
N ALA A 71 -1.12 4.75 -2.38
CA ALA A 71 -2.15 4.77 -1.34
C ALA A 71 -3.47 4.15 -1.83
N GLY A 72 -3.87 4.36 -3.09
CA GLY A 72 -5.08 3.76 -3.64
C GLY A 72 -4.99 2.25 -3.82
N THR A 73 -3.85 1.73 -4.29
CA THR A 73 -3.62 0.27 -4.32
C THR A 73 -3.62 -0.31 -2.91
N ALA A 74 -3.00 0.37 -1.94
CA ALA A 74 -3.00 -0.07 -0.54
C ALA A 74 -4.42 -0.09 0.02
N TYR A 75 -5.20 0.98 -0.24
CA TYR A 75 -6.59 1.06 0.16
C TYR A 75 -7.41 -0.10 -0.39
N GLY A 76 -7.28 -0.43 -1.67
CA GLY A 76 -7.98 -1.56 -2.30
C GLY A 76 -7.70 -2.90 -1.61
N TYR A 77 -6.46 -3.18 -1.24
CA TYR A 77 -6.13 -4.39 -0.48
C TYR A 77 -6.67 -4.34 0.95
N LEU A 78 -6.53 -3.20 1.63
CA LEU A 78 -6.97 -3.05 3.01
C LEU A 78 -8.50 -3.12 3.13
N VAL A 79 -9.25 -2.50 2.23
CA VAL A 79 -10.72 -2.56 2.30
C VAL A 79 -11.24 -3.98 2.05
N ASN A 80 -10.60 -4.72 1.13
CA ASN A 80 -10.91 -6.13 0.89
C ASN A 80 -10.61 -6.98 2.13
N ASP A 81 -9.40 -6.87 2.68
CA ASP A 81 -9.03 -7.60 3.90
C ASP A 81 -9.93 -7.22 5.09
N PHE A 82 -10.38 -5.97 5.18
CA PHE A 82 -11.30 -5.51 6.23
C PHE A 82 -12.71 -6.11 6.08
N ALA A 83 -13.20 -6.27 4.84
CA ALA A 83 -14.50 -6.87 4.56
C ALA A 83 -14.49 -8.38 4.78
N ASP A 84 -13.39 -9.05 4.38
CA ASP A 84 -13.31 -10.50 4.27
C ASP A 84 -12.63 -11.19 5.47
N VAL A 85 -12.42 -10.50 6.60
CA VAL A 85 -11.71 -11.02 7.78
C VAL A 85 -12.15 -12.45 8.16
N GLU A 86 -13.46 -12.66 8.33
CA GLU A 86 -14.01 -13.94 8.77
C GLU A 86 -14.05 -14.99 7.64
N LEU A 87 -14.25 -14.55 6.40
CA LEU A 87 -14.23 -15.40 5.21
C LEU A 87 -12.82 -15.97 5.00
N ASP A 88 -11.82 -15.10 5.00
CA ASP A 88 -10.41 -15.45 4.87
C ASP A 88 -9.94 -16.35 6.02
N ARG A 89 -10.43 -16.09 7.25
CA ARG A 89 -10.14 -16.94 8.42
C ARG A 89 -10.63 -18.37 8.21
N ARG A 90 -11.84 -18.56 7.68
CA ARG A 90 -12.40 -19.89 7.40
C ARG A 90 -11.70 -20.59 6.24
N ALA A 91 -11.27 -19.83 5.24
CA ALA A 91 -10.53 -20.34 4.09
C ALA A 91 -9.04 -20.62 4.39
N GLY A 92 -8.55 -20.27 5.58
CA GLY A 92 -7.12 -20.36 5.91
C GLY A 92 -6.25 -19.39 5.12
N LYS A 93 -6.85 -18.35 4.52
CA LYS A 93 -6.16 -17.34 3.73
C LYS A 93 -5.55 -16.28 4.66
N PRO A 94 -4.30 -15.83 4.41
CA PRO A 94 -3.71 -14.72 5.15
C PRO A 94 -4.57 -13.46 5.00
N ASN A 95 -4.81 -12.75 6.11
CA ASN A 95 -5.47 -11.45 6.14
C ASN A 95 -4.78 -10.52 7.15
N VAL A 96 -4.53 -9.27 6.77
CA VAL A 96 -3.72 -8.35 7.57
C VAL A 96 -4.39 -7.94 8.90
N PHE A 97 -5.72 -8.09 9.01
CA PHE A 97 -6.48 -7.72 10.20
C PHE A 97 -6.83 -8.91 11.11
N HIS A 98 -6.37 -10.12 10.79
CA HIS A 98 -6.53 -11.27 11.68
C HIS A 98 -5.96 -10.99 13.08
N GLY A 99 -6.75 -11.28 14.11
CA GLY A 99 -6.36 -11.05 15.51
C GLY A 99 -6.28 -9.58 15.94
N THR A 100 -6.75 -8.64 15.11
CA THR A 100 -6.81 -7.20 15.45
C THR A 100 -8.23 -6.77 15.81
N SER A 101 -8.37 -5.66 16.55
CA SER A 101 -9.69 -5.12 16.86
C SER A 101 -10.29 -4.44 15.63
N ARG A 102 -11.59 -4.64 15.40
CA ARG A 102 -12.29 -4.06 14.24
C ARG A 102 -12.19 -2.53 14.18
N ARG A 103 -12.15 -1.86 15.35
CA ARG A 103 -11.96 -0.41 15.45
C ARG A 103 -10.57 0.03 14.95
N TRP A 104 -9.52 -0.71 15.31
CA TRP A 104 -8.18 -0.42 14.84
C TRP A 104 -8.05 -0.65 13.34
N ALA A 105 -8.58 -1.77 12.83
CA ALA A 105 -8.60 -2.06 11.40
C ALA A 105 -9.33 -0.98 10.61
N ALA A 106 -10.51 -0.55 11.07
CA ALA A 106 -11.25 0.56 10.46
C ALA A 106 -10.45 1.88 10.46
N GLY A 107 -9.71 2.16 11.55
CA GLY A 107 -8.82 3.31 11.64
C GLY A 107 -7.69 3.29 10.61
N VAL A 108 -7.07 2.12 10.39
CA VAL A 108 -6.03 1.95 9.36
C VAL A 108 -6.60 2.16 7.95
N VAL A 109 -7.75 1.55 7.65
CA VAL A 109 -8.43 1.73 6.35
C VAL A 109 -8.78 3.20 6.12
N ALA A 110 -9.37 3.87 7.12
CA ALA A 110 -9.73 5.28 7.04
C ALA A 110 -8.52 6.20 6.87
N LEU A 111 -7.41 5.91 7.55
CA LEU A 111 -6.17 6.67 7.41
C LEU A 111 -5.62 6.58 5.99
N VAL A 112 -5.52 5.36 5.44
CA VAL A 112 -4.98 5.15 4.08
C VAL A 112 -5.91 5.76 3.03
N PHE A 113 -7.23 5.65 3.22
CA PHE A 113 -8.21 6.35 2.40
C PHE A 113 -8.01 7.87 2.45
N GLY A 114 -7.84 8.45 3.63
CA GLY A 114 -7.56 9.87 3.81
C GLY A 114 -6.28 10.33 3.10
N LEU A 115 -5.20 9.55 3.19
CA LEU A 115 -3.94 9.83 2.48
C LEU A 115 -4.13 9.78 0.96
N MET A 116 -4.89 8.81 0.45
CA MET A 116 -5.27 8.75 -0.96
C MET A 116 -6.06 10.01 -1.36
N LEU A 117 -7.08 10.41 -0.60
CA LEU A 117 -7.85 11.63 -0.92
C LEU A 117 -6.95 12.87 -0.95
N LEU A 118 -6.10 13.06 0.07
CA LEU A 118 -5.19 14.21 0.16
C LEU A 118 -4.18 14.24 -0.99
N GLY A 119 -3.63 13.09 -1.38
CA GLY A 119 -2.73 12.98 -2.54
C GLY A 119 -3.43 13.26 -3.87
N GLY A 120 -4.73 12.95 -3.98
CA GLY A 120 -5.54 13.19 -5.18
C GLY A 120 -5.99 14.63 -5.37
N LEU A 121 -6.08 15.43 -4.29
CA LEU A 121 -6.65 16.78 -4.31
C LEU A 121 -6.05 17.69 -5.39
N PRO A 122 -4.71 17.76 -5.60
CA PRO A 122 -4.14 18.67 -6.59
C PRO A 122 -4.53 18.32 -8.03
N PHE A 123 -4.93 17.07 -8.29
CA PHE A 123 -5.27 16.59 -9.63
C PHE A 123 -6.76 16.73 -9.98
N LEU A 124 -7.64 17.09 -9.02
CA LEU A 124 -9.08 17.23 -9.27
C LEU A 124 -9.44 18.27 -10.35
N ARG A 125 -8.55 19.25 -10.58
CA ARG A 125 -8.73 20.26 -11.65
C ARG A 125 -8.38 19.73 -13.04
N ARG A 126 -7.85 18.52 -13.17
CA ARG A 126 -7.48 17.92 -14.45
C ARG A 126 -8.72 17.24 -15.07
N PRO A 127 -9.11 17.58 -16.31
CA PRO A 127 -10.40 17.17 -16.90
C PRO A 127 -10.67 15.65 -16.88
N ALA A 128 -9.63 14.84 -17.07
CA ALA A 128 -9.76 13.38 -17.12
C ALA A 128 -9.50 12.69 -15.78
N PHE A 129 -9.01 13.40 -14.75
CA PHE A 129 -8.54 12.74 -13.52
C PHE A 129 -9.69 12.08 -12.76
N LEU A 130 -10.78 12.80 -12.50
CA LEU A 130 -11.90 12.26 -11.74
C LEU A 130 -12.59 11.08 -12.44
N PRO A 131 -12.91 11.14 -13.75
CA PRO A 131 -13.44 9.98 -14.47
C PRO A 131 -12.49 8.77 -14.43
N LEU A 132 -11.19 8.96 -14.66
CA LEU A 132 -10.21 7.89 -14.62
C LEU A 132 -10.07 7.29 -13.22
N TRP A 133 -10.14 8.11 -12.19
CA TRP A 133 -10.06 7.65 -10.80
C TRP A 133 -11.29 6.85 -10.38
N LEU A 134 -12.50 7.24 -10.80
CA LEU A 134 -13.73 6.48 -10.49
C LEU A 134 -13.79 5.13 -11.20
N LEU A 135 -13.09 4.98 -12.33
CA LEU A 135 -12.98 3.75 -13.10
C LEU A 135 -11.83 2.83 -12.65
N TRP A 136 -10.97 3.32 -11.77
CA TRP A 136 -9.80 2.60 -11.26
C TRP A 136 -10.17 1.63 -10.15
#